data_AF-A0A9X3XG76-F1
#
_entry.id   AF-A0A9X3XG76-F1
#
_cell.length_a   1.000
_cell.length_b   1.000
_cell.length_c   1.000
_cell.angle_alpha   90.00
_cell.angle_beta   90.00
_cell.angle_gamma   90.00
#
_symmetry.space_group_name_H-M   'P 1'
#
loop_
_entity.id
_entity.type
_entity.pdbx_description
1 polymer ?
#
loop_
_entity_poly.entity_id
_entity_poly.type
_entity_poly.pdbx_seq_one_letter_code
_entity_poly.pdbx_strand_id
1 'polypeptide(L)'
;MTNPEEPKEARVVGLNPVDFVLALVVASLATALVLLDRLVLPAFAKMYGEFGSGAALPLVTRAVLGHVTPIGGAAGAIALAVAGMFVRKSGRGGMAVGLFLGGIALAIGAVGLSMYGLYAPMFDLAGKVKP
;
A
#
# COMPACT_ATOMS: atom_id res chain seq x y z
N MET A 1 -12.42 -38.93 -43.38
CA MET A 1 -12.01 -37.51 -43.49
C MET A 1 -11.80 -37.00 -42.06
N THR A 2 -10.58 -37.11 -41.56
CA THR A 2 -10.19 -36.59 -40.25
C THR A 2 -9.97 -35.10 -40.39
N ASN A 3 -10.78 -34.31 -39.69
CA ASN A 3 -10.66 -32.86 -39.64
C ASN A 3 -9.29 -32.53 -39.04
N PRO A 4 -8.40 -31.78 -39.73
CA PRO A 4 -7.12 -31.42 -39.15
C PRO A 4 -7.38 -30.52 -37.94
N GLU A 5 -6.92 -30.95 -36.78
CA GLU A 5 -6.96 -30.14 -35.56
C GLU A 5 -6.24 -28.82 -35.85
N GLU A 6 -6.97 -27.71 -35.80
CA GLU A 6 -6.38 -26.38 -35.88
C GLU A 6 -5.26 -26.28 -34.83
N PRO A 7 -4.07 -25.78 -35.19
CA PRO A 7 -3.00 -25.60 -34.24
C PRO A 7 -3.50 -24.65 -33.16
N LYS A 8 -3.75 -25.18 -31.97
CA LYS A 8 -3.95 -24.39 -30.75
C LYS A 8 -2.74 -23.47 -30.65
N GLU A 9 -2.91 -22.22 -31.06
CA GLU A 9 -1.91 -21.19 -30.86
C GLU A 9 -1.42 -21.34 -29.43
N ALA A 10 -0.13 -21.65 -29.30
CA ALA A 10 0.54 -21.64 -28.02
C ALA A 10 0.44 -20.18 -27.56
N ARG A 11 -0.66 -19.86 -26.85
CA ARG A 11 -0.92 -18.56 -26.27
C ARG A 11 0.29 -18.30 -25.41
N VAL A 12 1.22 -17.51 -25.91
CA VAL A 12 2.45 -17.17 -25.22
C VAL A 12 1.98 -16.56 -23.91
N VAL A 13 2.12 -17.32 -22.82
CA VAL A 13 1.87 -16.85 -21.45
C VAL A 13 3.07 -15.97 -21.09
N GLY A 14 3.23 -14.89 -21.85
CA GLY A 14 4.21 -13.86 -21.58
C GLY A 14 3.65 -12.95 -20.50
N LEU A 15 4.50 -12.57 -19.55
CA LEU A 15 4.17 -11.52 -18.58
C LEU A 15 3.72 -10.28 -19.35
N ASN A 16 2.49 -9.81 -19.11
CA ASN A 16 2.01 -8.60 -19.75
C ASN A 16 2.82 -7.41 -19.20
N PRO A 17 3.39 -6.53 -20.04
CA PRO A 17 4.18 -5.39 -19.59
C PRO A 17 3.41 -4.48 -18.64
N VAL A 18 2.08 -4.37 -18.79
CA VAL A 18 1.22 -3.61 -17.88
C VAL A 18 1.23 -4.21 -16.48
N ASP A 19 1.17 -5.53 -16.34
CA ASP A 19 1.19 -6.20 -15.03
C ASP A 19 2.53 -5.97 -14.32
N PHE A 20 3.63 -5.91 -15.08
CA PHE A 20 4.96 -5.59 -14.54
C PHE A 20 5.04 -4.15 -14.03
N VAL A 21 4.54 -3.18 -14.81
CA VAL A 21 4.49 -1.78 -14.39
C VAL A 21 3.62 -1.63 -13.13
N LEU A 22 2.44 -2.26 -13.11
CA LEU A 22 1.55 -2.20 -11.95
C LEU A 22 2.18 -2.84 -10.71
N ALA A 23 2.83 -4.00 -10.85
CA ALA A 23 3.55 -4.63 -9.76
C ALA A 23 4.71 -3.75 -9.24
N LEU A 24 5.46 -3.10 -10.13
CA LEU A 24 6.53 -2.17 -9.78
C LEU A 24 6.01 -0.96 -9.00
N VAL A 25 4.87 -0.40 -9.41
CA VAL A 25 4.22 0.71 -8.70
C VAL A 25 3.81 0.27 -7.29
N VAL A 26 3.16 -0.89 -7.15
CA VAL A 26 2.79 -1.43 -5.84
C VAL A 26 4.02 -1.64 -4.96
N ALA A 27 5.07 -2.27 -5.49
CA ALA A 27 6.31 -2.51 -4.77
C ALA A 27 6.97 -1.21 -4.33
N SER A 28 6.97 -0.18 -5.19
CA SER A 28 7.54 1.14 -4.87
C SER A 28 6.76 1.82 -3.74
N LEU A 29 5.42 1.79 -3.78
CA LEU A 29 4.58 2.37 -2.73
C LEU A 29 4.71 1.61 -1.41
N ALA A 30 4.74 0.27 -1.45
CA ALA A 30 4.96 -0.54 -0.26
C ALA A 30 6.34 -0.27 0.35
N THR A 31 7.37 -0.13 -0.48
CA THR A 31 8.72 0.26 -0.03
C THR A 31 8.69 1.64 0.61
N ALA A 32 8.00 2.61 0.01
CA ALA A 32 7.85 3.95 0.58
C ALA A 32 7.18 3.92 1.97
N LEU A 33 6.15 3.10 2.16
CA LEU A 33 5.50 2.90 3.46
C LEU A 33 6.45 2.29 4.49
N VAL A 34 7.27 1.31 4.10
CA VAL A 34 8.29 0.72 4.98
C VAL A 34 9.38 1.74 5.33
N LEU A 35 9.81 2.56 4.38
CA LEU A 35 10.78 3.64 4.64
C LEU A 35 10.19 4.71 5.56
N LEU A 36 8.93 5.09 5.36
CA LEU A 36 8.20 5.98 6.26
C LEU A 36 8.15 5.40 7.68
N ASP A 37 7.86 4.10 7.82
CA ASP A 37 7.84 3.38 9.08
C ASP A 37 9.18 3.39 9.82
N ARG A 38 10.28 3.22 9.09
CA ARG A 38 11.60 3.07 9.70
C ARG A 38 12.35 4.39 9.90
N LEU A 39 12.13 5.37 9.02
CA LEU A 39 12.92 6.59 9.00
C LEU A 39 12.17 7.78 9.61
N VAL A 40 10.86 7.88 9.36
CA VAL A 40 10.08 9.07 9.70
C VAL A 40 9.34 8.88 11.02
N LEU A 41 8.70 7.73 11.17
CA LEU A 41 7.88 7.38 12.32
C LEU A 41 8.59 7.46 13.69
N PRO A 42 9.87 7.05 13.83
CA PRO A 42 10.60 7.18 15.10
C PRO A 42 10.78 8.63 15.56
N ALA A 43 10.94 9.57 14.63
CA ALA A 43 11.06 10.99 14.95
C ALA A 43 9.74 11.54 15.52
N PHE A 44 8.62 11.20 14.89
CA PHE A 44 7.29 11.56 15.38
C PHE A 44 6.93 10.88 16.70
N ALA A 45 7.31 9.62 16.89
CA ALA A 45 7.08 8.91 18.14
C ALA A 45 7.80 9.59 19.32
N LYS A 46 9.05 10.04 19.12
CA LYS A 46 9.77 10.83 20.14
C LYS A 46 9.08 12.15 20.42
N MET A 47 8.75 12.91 19.38
CA MET A 47 8.07 14.20 19.50
C MET A 47 6.74 14.07 20.27
N TYR A 48 5.90 13.08 19.92
CA TYR A 48 4.63 12.86 20.62
C TYR A 48 4.80 12.31 22.04
N GLY A 49 5.90 11.61 22.34
CA GLY A 49 6.23 11.18 23.69
C GLY A 49 6.50 12.35 24.65
N GLU A 50 6.97 13.49 24.14
CA GLU A 50 7.18 14.71 24.92
C GLU A 50 5.88 15.44 25.27
N PHE A 51 4.81 15.24 24.48
CA PHE A 51 3.49 15.85 24.70
C PHE A 51 2.59 15.07 25.68
N GLY A 52 3.04 13.93 26.21
CA GLY A 52 2.33 13.14 27.23
C GLY A 52 2.08 11.67 26.85
N SER A 53 1.18 10.98 27.56
CA SER A 53 0.92 9.56 27.31
C SER A 53 0.24 9.35 25.94
N GLY A 54 0.72 8.38 25.16
CA GLY A 54 0.20 8.09 23.82
C GLY A 54 -1.29 7.72 23.73
N ALA A 55 -1.97 7.55 24.87
CA ALA A 55 -3.42 7.38 24.96
C ALA A 55 -4.22 8.65 24.63
N ALA A 56 -3.61 9.83 24.74
CA ALA A 56 -4.24 11.11 24.41
C ALA A 56 -4.25 11.41 22.90
N LEU A 57 -3.51 10.63 22.10
CA LEU A 57 -3.41 10.84 20.67
C LEU A 57 -4.66 10.31 19.95
N PRO A 58 -5.08 10.96 18.84
CA PRO A 58 -6.15 10.46 17.99
C PRO A 58 -5.90 9.01 17.55
N LEU A 59 -6.98 8.24 17.41
CA LEU A 59 -6.91 6.82 17.09
C LEU A 59 -6.12 6.53 15.80
N VAL A 60 -6.25 7.40 14.79
CA VAL A 60 -5.49 7.30 13.53
C VAL A 60 -4.00 7.49 13.79
N THR A 61 -3.59 8.50 14.57
CA THR A 61 -2.19 8.72 14.95
C THR A 61 -1.61 7.53 15.71
N ARG A 62 -2.39 6.93 16.61
CA ARG A 62 -1.98 5.72 17.34
C ARG A 62 -1.79 4.52 16.41
N ALA A 63 -2.67 4.34 15.43
CA ALA A 63 -2.55 3.27 14.44
C ALA A 63 -1.30 3.43 13.56
N VAL A 64 -0.95 4.67 13.22
CA VAL A 64 0.25 4.99 12.43
C VAL A 64 1.51 4.82 13.27
N LEU A 65 1.55 5.38 14.49
CA LEU A 65 2.67 5.23 15.43
C LEU A 65 2.87 3.79 15.90
N GLY A 66 1.80 3.00 15.98
CA GLY A 66 1.84 1.58 16.28
C GLY A 66 2.18 0.70 15.06
N HIS A 67 2.64 1.29 13.96
CA HIS A 67 3.07 0.60 12.73
C HIS A 67 1.96 -0.11 11.95
N VAL A 68 0.72 -0.12 12.46
CA VAL A 68 -0.41 -0.86 11.87
C VAL A 68 -0.74 -0.33 10.49
N THR A 69 -0.86 0.99 10.34
CA THR A 69 -1.19 1.62 9.05
C THR A 69 -0.09 1.45 8.00
N PRO A 70 1.19 1.80 8.25
CA PRO A 70 2.22 1.69 7.21
C PRO A 70 2.58 0.23 6.89
N ILE A 71 2.80 -0.62 7.89
CA ILE A 71 3.17 -2.03 7.66
C ILE A 71 1.97 -2.83 7.16
N GLY A 72 0.78 -2.62 7.73
CA GLY A 72 -0.45 -3.25 7.24
C GLY A 72 -0.80 -2.82 5.82
N GLY A 73 -0.62 -1.54 5.49
CA GLY A 73 -0.77 -1.01 4.14
C GLY A 73 0.21 -1.64 3.15
N ALA A 74 1.50 -1.70 3.50
CA ALA A 74 2.52 -2.32 2.67
C ALA A 74 2.25 -3.82 2.45
N ALA A 75 1.97 -4.56 3.52
CA ALA A 75 1.69 -5.99 3.48
C ALA A 75 0.42 -6.30 2.67
N GLY A 76 -0.65 -5.54 2.89
CA GLY A 76 -1.91 -5.69 2.15
C GLY A 76 -1.74 -5.41 0.66
N ALA A 77 -0.99 -4.36 0.31
CA ALA A 77 -0.73 -3.99 -1.08
C ALA A 77 0.09 -5.07 -1.80
N ILE A 78 1.14 -5.58 -1.15
CA ILE A 78 1.95 -6.69 -1.67
C ILE A 78 1.11 -7.95 -1.84
N ALA A 79 0.29 -8.31 -0.85
CA ALA A 79 -0.57 -9.49 -0.92
C ALA A 79 -1.53 -9.42 -2.12
N LEU A 80 -2.11 -8.25 -2.39
CA LEU A 80 -2.97 -8.02 -3.56
C LEU A 80 -2.19 -8.13 -4.87
N ALA A 81 -0.98 -7.60 -4.96
CA ALA A 81 -0.13 -7.74 -6.14
C ALA A 81 0.27 -9.21 -6.39
N VAL A 82 0.61 -9.96 -5.35
CA VAL A 82 0.92 -11.41 -5.44
C VAL A 82 -0.30 -12.20 -5.89
N ALA A 83 -1.47 -11.91 -5.33
CA ALA A 83 -2.73 -12.51 -5.77
C ALA A 83 -3.03 -12.18 -7.24
N GLY A 84 -2.78 -10.94 -7.67
CA GLY A 84 -2.91 -10.50 -9.06
C GLY A 84 -2.04 -11.32 -10.02
N MET A 85 -0.77 -11.54 -9.67
CA MET A 85 0.14 -12.38 -10.45
C MET A 85 -0.35 -13.83 -10.57
N PHE A 86 -0.85 -14.42 -9.48
CA PHE A 86 -1.38 -15.79 -9.51
C PHE A 86 -2.64 -15.91 -10.35
N VAL A 87 -3.58 -14.97 -10.20
CA VAL A 87 -4.83 -14.91 -10.98
C VAL A 87 -4.53 -14.71 -12.48
N ARG A 88 -3.48 -13.95 -12.82
CA ARG A 88 -3.03 -13.77 -14.21
C ARG A 88 -2.55 -15.07 -14.82
N LYS A 89 -1.76 -15.85 -14.07
CA LYS A 89 -1.28 -17.18 -14.51
C LYS A 89 -2.43 -18.13 -14.84
N SER A 90 -3.56 -17.99 -14.15
CA SER A 90 -4.80 -18.74 -14.41
C SER A 90 -5.65 -18.19 -15.57
N GLY A 91 -5.15 -17.23 -16.35
CA GLY A 91 -5.80 -16.70 -17.55
C GLY A 91 -6.87 -15.62 -17.30
N ARG A 92 -7.06 -15.16 -16.05
CA ARG A 92 -8.09 -14.17 -15.69
C ARG A 92 -7.53 -12.75 -15.67
N GLY A 93 -7.14 -12.24 -16.84
CA GLY A 93 -6.44 -10.96 -16.98
C GLY A 93 -7.13 -9.74 -16.36
N GLY A 94 -8.45 -9.59 -16.55
CA GLY A 94 -9.20 -8.45 -15.99
C GLY A 94 -9.22 -8.44 -14.45
N MET A 95 -9.35 -9.61 -13.83
CA MET A 95 -9.33 -9.73 -12.36
C MET A 95 -7.93 -9.45 -11.80
N ALA A 96 -6.87 -9.87 -12.50
CA ALA A 96 -5.49 -9.56 -12.13
C ALA A 96 -5.23 -8.05 -12.09
N VAL A 97 -5.66 -7.31 -13.12
CA VAL A 97 -5.53 -5.85 -13.17
C VAL A 97 -6.31 -5.19 -12.01
N GLY A 98 -7.52 -5.66 -11.71
CA GLY A 98 -8.30 -5.17 -10.58
C GLY A 98 -7.58 -5.36 -9.23
N LEU A 99 -6.92 -6.50 -9.02
CA LEU A 99 -6.13 -6.76 -7.81
C LEU A 99 -4.91 -5.84 -7.71
N PHE A 100 -4.20 -5.60 -8.81
CA PHE A 100 -3.10 -4.64 -8.82
C PHE A 100 -3.57 -3.22 -8.50
N LEU A 101 -4.64 -2.74 -9.14
CA LEU A 101 -5.23 -1.43 -8.86
C LEU A 101 -5.71 -1.32 -7.41
N GLY A 102 -6.29 -2.39 -6.86
CA GLY A 102 -6.66 -2.48 -5.45
C GLY A 102 -5.44 -2.34 -4.53
N GLY A 103 -4.32 -3.00 -4.87
CA GLY A 103 -3.06 -2.86 -4.14
C GLY A 103 -2.52 -1.43 -4.17
N ILE A 104 -2.56 -0.77 -5.32
CA ILE A 104 -2.15 0.64 -5.47
C ILE A 104 -3.06 1.55 -4.63
N ALA A 105 -4.38 1.42 -4.76
CA ALA A 105 -5.34 2.23 -4.02
C ALA A 105 -5.17 2.08 -2.51
N LEU A 106 -4.95 0.85 -2.04
CA LEU A 106 -4.70 0.56 -0.63
C LEU A 106 -3.38 1.18 -0.15
N ALA A 107 -2.31 1.08 -0.93
CA ALA A 107 -1.03 1.69 -0.58
C ALA A 107 -1.11 3.23 -0.53
N ILE A 108 -1.74 3.86 -1.53
CA ILE A 108 -1.97 5.32 -1.53
C ILE A 108 -2.82 5.74 -0.34
N GLY A 109 -3.90 4.99 -0.05
CA GLY A 109 -4.74 5.23 1.12
C GLY A 109 -3.94 5.14 2.42
N ALA A 110 -3.08 4.14 2.58
CA ALA A 110 -2.22 3.98 3.73
C ALA A 110 -1.20 5.13 3.86
N VAL A 111 -0.63 5.62 2.75
CA VAL A 111 0.25 6.80 2.75
C VAL A 111 -0.53 8.03 3.22
N GLY A 112 -1.71 8.27 2.65
CA GLY A 112 -2.57 9.40 3.01
C GLY A 112 -2.97 9.37 4.48
N LEU A 113 -3.40 8.21 5.00
CA LEU A 113 -3.71 8.00 6.40
C LEU A 113 -2.49 8.18 7.31
N SER A 114 -1.31 7.74 6.88
CA SER A 114 -0.07 7.93 7.64
C SER A 114 0.29 9.41 7.74
N MET A 115 0.24 10.15 6.64
CA MET A 115 0.47 11.59 6.63
C MET A 115 -0.58 12.32 7.47
N TYR A 116 -1.86 12.02 7.28
CA TYR A 116 -2.93 12.62 8.07
C TYR A 116 -2.76 12.36 9.57
N GLY A 117 -2.53 11.09 9.95
CA GLY A 117 -2.35 10.71 11.35
C GLY A 117 -1.13 11.37 12.00
N LEU A 118 -0.06 11.59 11.24
CA LEU A 118 1.13 12.28 11.74
C LEU A 118 0.93 13.79 11.82
N TYR A 119 0.35 14.44 10.81
CA TYR A 119 0.31 15.91 10.71
C TYR A 119 -0.92 16.58 11.30
N ALA A 120 -2.10 15.95 11.26
CA ALA A 120 -3.34 16.55 11.76
C ALA A 120 -3.27 16.99 13.24
N PRO A 121 -2.70 16.19 14.17
CA PRO A 121 -2.62 16.61 15.57
C PRO A 121 -1.70 17.82 15.78
N MET A 122 -0.61 17.93 15.02
CA MET A 122 0.28 19.11 15.08
C MET A 122 -0.45 20.39 14.66
N PHE A 123 -1.25 20.34 13.60
CA PHE A 123 -2.01 21.51 13.15
C PHE A 123 -3.10 21.92 14.16
N ASP A 124 -3.76 20.95 14.80
CA ASP A 124 -4.74 21.25 15.86
C ASP A 124 -4.07 21.88 17.10
N LEU A 125 -2.87 21.42 17.48
CA LEU A 125 -2.09 22.04 18.56
C LEU A 125 -1.62 23.45 18.20
N ALA A 126 -1.10 23.65 16.98
CA ALA A 126 -0.64 24.96 16.52
C ALA A 126 -1.78 26.00 16.47
N GLY A 127 -2.98 25.61 16.07
CA GLY A 127 -4.15 26.49 16.02
C GLY A 127 -4.67 26.93 17.39
N LYS A 128 -4.30 26.21 18.47
CA LYS A 128 -4.69 26.54 19.86
C LYS A 128 -3.71 27.49 20.54
N VAL A 129 -2.50 27.68 19.99
CA VAL A 129 -1.56 28.69 20.48
C VAL A 129 -1.98 30.05 19.93
N LYS A 130 -2.75 30.80 20.72
CA LYS A 130 -2.99 32.22 20.47
C LYS A 130 -1.80 33.03 21.04
N PRO A 131 -1.32 34.08 20.32
CA PRO A 131 -0.28 34.97 20.81
C PRO A 131 -0.69 35.71 22.09
#